data_AF-A0A7X7MNY3-F1
#
_entry.id   AF-A0A7X7MNY3-F1
#
_cell.length_a   1.000
_cell.length_b   1.000
_cell.length_c   1.000
_cell.angle_alpha   90.00
_cell.angle_beta   90.00
_cell.angle_gamma   90.00
#
_symmetry.space_group_name_H-M   'P 1'
#
loop_
_entity.id
_entity.type
_entity.pdbx_description
1 polymer ?
#
loop_
_entity_poly.entity_id
_entity_poly.type
_entity_poly.pdbx_seq_one_letter_code
_entity_poly.pdbx_strand_id
1 'polypeptide(L)'
;MKKNFGIALLRMLIGWHFLYEGVWKLIQPGGWSSVGYLRMSSWFAAPMFKMIADTPWLLKTVDLMNMWGLTLIGLALIVGVMVRPAAAAGILLLAFYYVAQPPFLAASSEGHFLFIDRNVVEAVALLSVMWVP
;
A
#
# COMPACT_ATOMS: atom_id res chain seq x y z
N MET A 1 -11.50 8.79 28.61
CA MET A 1 -10.78 8.41 27.36
C MET A 1 -9.30 8.69 27.57
N LYS A 2 -8.44 7.66 27.65
CA LYS A 2 -6.97 7.89 27.72
C LYS A 2 -6.53 8.42 26.35
N LYS A 3 -5.97 9.63 26.28
CA LYS A 3 -5.41 10.19 25.04
C LYS A 3 -4.13 9.42 24.70
N ASN A 4 -4.19 8.52 23.73
CA ASN A 4 -3.04 7.74 23.27
C ASN A 4 -2.27 8.52 22.19
N PHE A 5 -1.54 9.56 22.61
CA PHE A 5 -0.81 10.46 21.71
C PHE A 5 0.14 9.72 20.75
N GLY A 6 0.76 8.62 21.21
CA GLY A 6 1.63 7.79 20.37
C GLY A 6 0.91 7.16 19.17
N ILE A 7 -0.33 6.69 19.35
CA ILE A 7 -1.10 6.10 18.25
C ILE A 7 -1.61 7.19 17.29
N ALA A 8 -1.99 8.36 17.83
CA ALA A 8 -2.34 9.50 17.00
C ALA A 8 -1.15 9.92 16.12
N LEU A 9 0.07 10.00 16.67
CA LEU A 9 1.27 10.28 15.90
C LEU A 9 1.54 9.20 14.85
N LEU A 10 1.48 7.92 15.24
CA LEU A 10 1.67 6.79 14.31
C LEU A 10 0.70 6.86 13.13
N ARG A 11 -0.59 7.11 13.40
CA ARG A 11 -1.62 7.29 12.38
C ARG A 11 -1.28 8.43 11.42
N MET A 12 -0.82 9.57 11.95
CA MET A 12 -0.44 10.73 11.12
C MET A 12 0.77 10.41 10.24
N LEU A 13 1.76 9.70 10.77
CA LEU A 13 2.97 9.31 10.01
C LEU A 13 2.63 8.33 8.88
N ILE A 14 1.84 7.29 9.16
CA ILE A 14 1.40 6.33 8.14
C ILE A 14 0.50 7.03 7.11
N GLY A 15 -0.43 7.85 7.59
CA GLY A 15 -1.31 8.62 6.71
C GLY A 15 -0.54 9.54 5.77
N TRP A 16 0.51 10.20 6.27
CA TRP A 16 1.41 11.01 5.44
C TRP A 16 2.16 10.20 4.40
N HIS A 17 2.70 9.04 4.78
CA HIS A 17 3.38 8.14 3.84
C HIS A 17 2.44 7.71 2.70
N PHE A 18 1.26 7.19 3.02
CA PHE A 18 0.24 6.82 2.02
C PHE A 18 -0.17 8.00 1.14
N LEU A 19 -0.42 9.17 1.74
CA LEU A 19 -0.88 10.35 1.01
C LEU A 19 0.18 10.81 0.02
N TYR A 20 1.44 10.94 0.46
CA TYR A 20 2.53 11.38 -0.39
C TYR A 20 2.80 10.39 -1.52
N GLU A 21 2.84 9.09 -1.21
CA GLU A 21 3.00 8.02 -2.20
C GLU A 21 1.90 8.02 -3.26
N GLY A 22 0.65 8.28 -2.88
CA GLY A 22 -0.48 8.38 -3.81
C GLY A 22 -0.42 9.65 -4.67
N VAL A 23 -0.21 10.81 -4.03
CA VAL A 23 -0.13 12.11 -4.71
C VAL A 23 1.03 12.12 -5.71
N TRP A 24 2.20 11.61 -5.34
CA TRP A 24 3.34 11.52 -6.24
C TRP A 24 3.01 10.73 -7.51
N LYS A 25 2.33 9.58 -7.38
CA LYS A 25 1.93 8.76 -8.53
C LYS A 25 0.90 9.47 -9.42
N LEU A 26 0.00 10.27 -8.83
CA LEU A 26 -0.98 11.06 -9.59
C LEU A 26 -0.35 12.19 -10.40
N ILE A 27 0.71 12.82 -9.89
CA ILE A 27 1.33 14.01 -10.52
C ILE A 27 2.61 13.70 -11.29
N GLN A 28 3.08 12.44 -11.29
CA GLN A 28 4.31 12.04 -11.94
C GLN A 28 4.28 12.40 -13.44
N PRO A 29 5.28 13.18 -13.94
CA PRO A 29 5.40 13.46 -15.37
C PRO A 29 5.52 12.16 -16.18
N GLY A 30 4.76 12.05 -17.27
CA GLY A 30 4.71 10.83 -18.08
C GLY A 30 3.77 9.74 -17.57
N GLY A 31 3.12 9.95 -16.41
CA GLY A 31 2.19 9.01 -15.80
C GLY A 31 2.89 7.89 -15.03
N TRP A 32 2.33 7.52 -13.88
CA TRP A 32 2.76 6.34 -13.14
C TRP A 32 2.01 5.09 -13.60
N SER A 33 2.66 3.93 -13.53
CA SER A 33 2.01 2.63 -13.78
C SER A 33 2.63 1.52 -12.92
N SER A 34 1.80 0.55 -12.53
CA SER A 34 2.18 -0.65 -11.80
C SER A 34 2.72 -1.78 -12.69
N VAL A 35 2.73 -1.61 -14.02
CA VAL A 35 3.07 -2.69 -14.97
C VAL A 35 4.40 -3.39 -14.67
N GLY A 36 5.45 -2.63 -14.35
CA GLY A 36 6.76 -3.20 -14.02
C GLY A 36 6.71 -4.03 -12.74
N TYR A 37 6.05 -3.50 -11.72
CA TYR A 37 5.86 -4.18 -10.43
C TYR A 37 5.08 -5.49 -10.57
N LEU A 38 3.99 -5.47 -11.34
CA LEU A 38 3.15 -6.66 -11.55
C LEU A 38 3.82 -7.74 -12.40
N ARG A 39 4.59 -7.35 -13.43
CA ARG A 39 5.32 -8.29 -14.29
C ARG A 39 6.41 -9.06 -13.56
N MET A 40 7.00 -8.45 -12.54
CA MET A 40 8.03 -9.09 -11.71
C MET A 40 7.45 -10.14 -10.76
N SER A 41 6.12 -10.28 -10.64
CA SER A 41 5.51 -11.25 -9.74
C SER A 41 5.90 -12.69 -10.06
N SER A 42 6.30 -13.44 -9.03
CA SER A 42 6.85 -14.79 -9.15
C SER A 42 6.20 -15.84 -8.25
N TRP A 43 5.26 -15.44 -7.39
CA TRP A 43 4.63 -16.36 -6.43
C TRP A 43 3.34 -16.99 -6.94
N PHE A 44 2.53 -17.60 -6.06
CA PHE A 44 1.33 -18.36 -6.45
C PHE A 44 0.31 -17.53 -7.25
N ALA A 45 0.20 -16.23 -6.97
CA ALA A 45 -0.70 -15.30 -7.66
C ALA A 45 -0.07 -14.64 -8.91
N ALA A 46 1.16 -15.01 -9.28
CA ALA A 46 1.85 -14.43 -10.43
C ALA A 46 1.07 -14.49 -11.75
N PRO A 47 0.36 -15.60 -12.11
CA PRO A 47 -0.42 -15.63 -13.34
C PRO A 47 -1.49 -14.53 -13.40
N MET A 48 -2.15 -14.26 -12.27
CA MET A 48 -3.16 -13.20 -12.17
C MET A 48 -2.53 -11.81 -12.34
N PHE A 49 -1.43 -11.53 -11.65
CA PHE A 49 -0.77 -10.22 -11.74
C PHE A 49 -0.19 -9.95 -13.13
N LYS A 50 0.40 -10.97 -13.79
CA LYS A 50 0.88 -10.85 -15.16
C LYS A 50 -0.26 -10.64 -16.14
N MET A 51 -1.38 -11.36 -15.98
CA MET A 51 -2.59 -11.13 -16.78
C MET A 51 -3.12 -9.69 -16.62
N ILE A 52 -3.13 -9.14 -15.41
CA ILE A 52 -3.48 -7.73 -15.16
C ILE A 52 -2.52 -6.82 -15.93
N ALA A 53 -1.22 -7.05 -15.81
CA ALA A 53 -0.18 -6.23 -16.45
C ALA A 53 -0.26 -6.25 -17.98
N ASP A 54 -0.68 -7.36 -18.56
CA ASP A 54 -0.77 -7.53 -20.02
C ASP A 54 -2.14 -7.16 -20.60
N THR A 55 -3.11 -6.81 -19.75
CA THR A 55 -4.46 -6.40 -20.16
C THR A 55 -4.64 -4.87 -19.98
N PRO A 56 -4.65 -4.06 -21.05
CA PRO A 56 -4.54 -2.59 -20.94
C PRO A 56 -5.62 -1.91 -20.11
N TRP A 57 -6.89 -2.32 -20.26
CA TRP A 57 -7.99 -1.73 -19.50
C TRP A 57 -7.93 -2.10 -18.01
N LEU A 58 -7.52 -3.33 -17.70
CA LEU A 58 -7.42 -3.83 -16.34
C LEU A 58 -6.23 -3.20 -15.61
N LEU A 59 -5.09 -3.10 -16.29
CA LEU A 59 -3.92 -2.36 -15.80
C LEU A 59 -4.28 -0.91 -15.47
N LYS A 60 -4.96 -0.20 -16.39
CA LYS A 60 -5.39 1.19 -16.16
C LYS A 60 -6.30 1.32 -14.94
N THR A 61 -7.24 0.39 -14.76
CA THR A 61 -8.10 0.37 -13.58
C THR A 61 -7.30 0.14 -12.29
N VAL A 62 -6.39 -0.83 -12.28
CA VAL A 62 -5.52 -1.10 -11.11
C VAL A 62 -4.62 0.10 -10.80
N ASP A 63 -4.05 0.75 -11.81
CA ASP A 63 -3.23 1.94 -11.64
C ASP A 63 -4.04 3.08 -11.00
N LEU A 64 -5.25 3.35 -11.49
CA LEU A 64 -6.14 4.37 -10.92
C LEU A 64 -6.58 4.02 -9.50
N MET A 65 -6.97 2.77 -9.25
CA MET A 65 -7.34 2.29 -7.91
C MET A 65 -6.18 2.42 -6.94
N ASN A 66 -4.95 2.14 -7.38
CA ASN A 66 -3.77 2.24 -6.56
C ASN A 66 -3.43 3.68 -6.20
N MET A 67 -3.41 4.56 -7.20
CA MET A 67 -3.12 5.99 -7.03
C MET A 67 -4.15 6.65 -6.09
N TRP A 68 -5.44 6.53 -6.42
CA TRP A 68 -6.50 7.12 -5.62
C TRP A 68 -6.69 6.43 -4.27
N GLY A 69 -6.49 5.11 -4.22
CA GLY A 69 -6.56 4.34 -2.97
C GLY A 69 -5.56 4.85 -1.95
N LEU A 70 -4.28 4.97 -2.33
CA LEU A 70 -3.23 5.53 -1.47
C LEU A 70 -3.58 6.95 -1.01
N THR A 71 -3.96 7.83 -1.93
CA THR A 71 -4.27 9.24 -1.61
C THR A 71 -5.45 9.35 -0.65
N LEU A 72 -6.55 8.65 -0.91
CA LEU A 72 -7.77 8.74 -0.08
C LEU A 72 -7.58 8.08 1.28
N ILE A 73 -6.87 6.94 1.35
CA ILE A 73 -6.53 6.29 2.63
C ILE A 73 -5.64 7.22 3.46
N GLY A 74 -4.57 7.78 2.86
CA GLY A 74 -3.67 8.68 3.56
C GLY A 74 -4.38 9.93 4.09
N LEU A 75 -5.25 10.54 3.27
CA LEU A 75 -6.04 11.70 3.67
C LEU A 75 -7.02 11.36 4.81
N ALA A 76 -7.72 10.23 4.72
CA ALA A 76 -8.63 9.77 5.77
C ALA A 76 -7.90 9.53 7.11
N LEU A 77 -6.72 8.93 7.08
CA LEU A 77 -5.87 8.71 8.26
C LEU A 77 -5.37 10.03 8.87
N ILE A 78 -4.91 10.98 8.05
CA ILE A 78 -4.44 12.29 8.51
C ILE A 78 -5.57 13.09 9.16
N VAL A 79 -6.68 13.26 8.43
CA VAL A 79 -7.83 14.03 8.92
C VAL A 79 -8.47 13.33 10.12
N GLY A 80 -8.35 12.00 10.20
CA GLY A 80 -8.92 11.20 11.27
C GLY A 80 -10.39 10.85 11.07
N VAL A 81 -10.85 10.86 9.82
CA VAL A 81 -12.21 10.48 9.44
C VAL A 81 -12.20 9.05 8.90
N MET A 82 -13.17 8.23 9.31
CA MET A 82 -13.26 6.83 8.86
C MET A 82 -11.95 6.04 9.05
N VAL A 83 -11.22 6.31 10.14
CA VAL A 83 -9.89 5.71 10.42
C VAL A 83 -9.90 4.19 10.34
N ARG A 84 -10.95 3.55 10.87
CA ARG A 84 -11.08 2.08 10.85
C ARG A 84 -11.20 1.52 9.42
N PRO A 85 -12.18 1.95 8.60
CA PRO A 85 -12.22 1.59 7.19
C PRO A 85 -10.93 1.93 6.42
N ALA A 86 -10.36 3.11 6.65
CA ALA A 86 -9.13 3.54 5.99
C ALA A 86 -7.94 2.64 6.35
N ALA A 87 -7.78 2.28 7.62
CA ALA A 87 -6.75 1.36 8.08
C ALA A 87 -6.95 -0.05 7.50
N ALA A 88 -8.19 -0.56 7.48
CA ALA A 88 -8.50 -1.85 6.88
C ALA A 88 -8.20 -1.88 5.37
N ALA A 89 -8.55 -0.82 4.64
CA ALA A 89 -8.22 -0.68 3.22
C ALA A 89 -6.70 -0.56 2.99
N GLY A 90 -5.99 0.17 3.85
CA GLY A 90 -4.53 0.29 3.79
C GLY A 90 -3.83 -1.05 4.03
N ILE A 91 -4.28 -1.82 5.02
CA ILE A 91 -3.78 -3.18 5.29
C ILE A 91 -4.01 -4.08 4.07
N LEU A 92 -5.20 -4.04 3.47
CA LEU A 92 -5.52 -4.85 2.29
C LEU A 92 -4.63 -4.48 1.11
N LEU A 93 -4.39 -3.19 0.88
CA LEU A 93 -3.51 -2.71 -0.17
C LEU A 93 -2.07 -3.18 0.02
N LEU A 94 -1.52 -3.05 1.23
CA LEU A 94 -0.17 -3.52 1.57
C LEU A 94 -0.06 -5.05 1.44
N ALA A 95 -1.13 -5.79 1.76
CA ALA A 95 -1.18 -7.23 1.55
C ALA A 95 -1.10 -7.59 0.05
N PHE A 96 -1.77 -6.82 -0.83
CA PHE A 96 -1.61 -7.01 -2.28
C PHE A 96 -0.18 -6.76 -2.75
N TYR A 97 0.50 -5.73 -2.23
CA TYR A 97 1.92 -5.49 -2.54
C TYR A 97 2.80 -6.66 -2.09
N TYR A 98 2.63 -7.12 -0.86
CA TYR A 98 3.37 -8.27 -0.34
C TYR A 98 3.18 -9.52 -1.19
N VAL A 99 1.93 -9.82 -1.59
CA VAL A 99 1.62 -11.00 -2.41
C VAL A 99 2.15 -10.86 -3.85
N ALA A 100 2.18 -9.64 -4.40
CA ALA A 100 2.71 -9.36 -5.73
C ALA A 100 4.23 -9.53 -5.80
N GLN A 101 4.96 -9.11 -4.76
CA GLN A 101 6.43 -9.20 -4.68
C GLN A 101 6.86 -9.69 -3.28
N PRO A 102 6.76 -11.00 -2.99
CA PRO A 102 7.13 -11.49 -1.67
C PRO A 102 8.65 -11.43 -1.46
N PRO A 103 9.09 -11.01 -0.26
CA PRO A 103 10.51 -10.73 0.03
C PRO A 103 11.43 -11.95 -0.07
N PHE A 104 10.92 -13.16 0.15
CA PHE A 104 11.72 -14.39 0.15
C PHE A 104 12.00 -14.97 -1.24
N LEU A 105 11.34 -14.49 -2.31
CA LEU A 105 11.48 -15.05 -3.67
C LEU A 105 12.36 -14.23 -4.60
N ALA A 106 12.53 -12.93 -4.33
CA ALA A 106 13.29 -12.04 -5.18
C ALA A 106 14.12 -11.09 -4.31
N ALA A 107 15.38 -10.89 -4.69
CA ALA A 107 16.20 -9.85 -4.09
C ALA A 107 15.55 -8.50 -4.43
N SER A 108 15.03 -7.82 -3.40
CA SER A 108 14.55 -6.46 -3.55
C SER A 108 15.74 -5.51 -3.65
N SER A 109 15.66 -4.51 -4.53
CA SER A 109 16.63 -3.41 -4.56
C SER A 109 16.66 -2.62 -3.25
N GLU A 110 15.67 -2.80 -2.37
CA GLU A 110 15.54 -2.12 -1.10
C GLU A 110 16.26 -2.81 0.08
N GLY A 111 16.71 -4.06 -0.09
CA GLY A 111 17.46 -4.79 0.93
C GLY A 111 17.16 -6.28 1.02
N HIS A 112 17.76 -6.92 2.03
CA HIS A 112 17.59 -8.34 2.32
C HIS A 112 16.49 -8.56 3.36
N PHE A 113 15.34 -9.03 2.89
CA PHE A 113 14.20 -9.39 3.73
C PHE A 113 13.98 -10.90 3.65
N LEU A 114 13.66 -11.55 4.78
CA LEU A 114 13.25 -12.95 4.80
C LEU A 114 11.73 -13.05 4.59
N PHE A 115 10.95 -12.89 5.66
CA PHE A 115 9.48 -12.98 5.59
C PHE A 115 8.76 -11.65 5.84
N ILE A 116 9.41 -10.74 6.58
CA ILE A 116 8.84 -9.47 7.02
C ILE A 116 9.53 -8.35 6.24
N ASP A 117 8.78 -7.69 5.36
CA ASP A 117 9.21 -6.50 4.65
C ASP A 117 8.56 -5.24 5.27
N ARG A 118 8.80 -4.08 4.64
CA ARG A 118 8.23 -2.80 5.08
C ARG A 118 6.70 -2.80 5.02
N ASN A 119 6.11 -3.45 4.01
CA ASN A 119 4.66 -3.55 3.85
C ASN A 119 4.02 -4.28 5.05
N VAL A 120 4.61 -5.39 5.50
CA VAL A 120 4.12 -6.13 6.67
C VAL A 120 4.25 -5.29 7.95
N VAL A 121 5.38 -4.61 8.14
CA VAL A 121 5.58 -3.73 9.31
C VAL A 121 4.54 -2.61 9.34
N GLU A 122 4.30 -1.95 8.21
CA GLU A 122 3.33 -0.87 8.12
C GLU A 122 1.87 -1.37 8.26
N ALA A 123 1.56 -2.57 7.74
CA ALA A 123 0.26 -3.20 7.93
C ALA A 123 -0.02 -3.53 9.41
N VAL A 124 0.97 -4.03 10.15
CA VAL A 124 0.85 -4.28 11.60
C VAL A 124 0.71 -2.98 12.39
N ALA A 125 1.39 -1.91 11.95
CA ALA A 125 1.23 -0.59 12.53
C ALA A 125 -0.20 -0.03 12.29
N LEU A 126 -0.75 -0.20 11.08
CA LEU A 126 -2.14 0.13 10.77
C LEU A 126 -3.15 -0.72 11.56
N LEU A 127 -2.86 -2.01 11.79
CA LEU A 127 -3.69 -2.84 12.67
C LEU A 127 -3.78 -2.21 14.05
N SER A 128 -2.65 -1.75 14.61
CA SER A 128 -2.61 -1.10 15.92
C SER A 128 -3.47 0.17 15.96
N VAL A 129 -3.42 0.99 14.90
CA VAL A 129 -4.27 2.18 14.72
C VAL A 129 -5.76 1.81 14.59
N MET A 130 -6.08 0.70 13.91
CA MET A 130 -7.46 0.25 13.71
C MET A 130 -8.14 -0.17 15.03
N TRP A 131 -7.40 -0.87 15.89
CA TRP A 131 -7.89 -1.33 17.19
C TRP A 131 -7.96 -0.21 18.22
N VAL A 132 -7.04 0.76 18.14
CA VAL A 132 -6.92 1.89 19.07
C VAL A 132 -6.91 3.20 18.29
N PRO A 133 -8.06 3.66 17.76
CA PRO A 133 -8.13 4.87 16.95
C PRO A 133 -7.78 6.16 17.72
#